data_AF-H1PY06-F1
#
_entry.id   AF-H1PY06-F1
#
_cell.length_a   1.000
_cell.length_b   1.000
_cell.length_c   1.000
_cell.angle_alpha   90.00
_cell.angle_beta   90.00
_cell.angle_gamma   90.00
#
_symmetry.space_group_name_H-M   'P 1'
#
loop_
_entity.id
_entity.type
_entity.pdbx_description
1 polymer ?
#
loop_
_entity_poly.entity_id
_entity_poly.type
_entity_poly.pdbx_seq_one_letter_code
_entity_poly.pdbx_strand_id
1 'polypeptide(L)'
;MENIKLIITIQCEIAKRRCSGFHCMNSFFTRTGIFKDYPKSEELRFLTFQCGGCHGKGINSLLGNVNKLIAKENLITKDEVAIHFASCVAFDNHHSDRCPFINAMKKIINKMGYENIVEGSYLSKTATRRREEGVYKDYIALNK
;
A
#
# COMPACT_ATOMS: atom_id res chain seq x y z
N MET A 1 -12.12 0.06 -9.86
CA MET A 1 -11.00 -0.86 -9.56
C MET A 1 -11.11 -2.18 -10.33
N GLU A 2 -12.07 -2.35 -11.24
CA GLU A 2 -12.37 -3.64 -11.86
C GLU A 2 -11.28 -4.18 -12.80
N ASN A 3 -10.46 -3.31 -13.39
CA ASN A 3 -9.36 -3.71 -14.29
C ASN A 3 -8.03 -3.98 -13.57
N ILE A 4 -7.98 -3.87 -12.23
CA ILE A 4 -6.72 -4.10 -11.51
C ILE A 4 -6.46 -5.61 -11.42
N LYS A 5 -5.25 -6.02 -11.83
CA LYS A 5 -4.77 -7.41 -11.83
C LYS A 5 -3.64 -7.66 -10.84
N LEU A 6 -2.96 -6.60 -10.39
CA LEU A 6 -1.90 -6.70 -9.38
C LEU A 6 -2.01 -5.57 -8.36
N ILE A 7 -2.00 -5.94 -7.08
CA ILE A 7 -1.85 -5.00 -5.97
C ILE A 7 -0.45 -5.15 -5.39
N ILE A 8 0.31 -4.06 -5.38
CA ILE A 8 1.60 -3.98 -4.70
C ILE A 8 1.42 -3.14 -3.43
N THR A 9 1.62 -3.75 -2.27
CA THR A 9 1.53 -3.04 -0.98
C THR A 9 2.90 -2.73 -0.41
N ILE A 10 3.22 -1.44 -0.29
CA ILE A 10 4.44 -0.90 0.28
C ILE A 10 4.28 -0.73 1.79
N GLN A 11 5.13 -1.39 2.56
CA GLN A 11 5.10 -1.47 4.02
C GLN A 11 6.27 -0.69 4.63
N CYS A 12 6.07 -0.17 5.85
CA CYS A 12 7.12 0.53 6.58
C CYS A 12 8.24 -0.43 7.00
N GLU A 13 9.49 -0.10 6.68
CA GLU A 13 10.67 -0.87 7.05
C GLU A 13 10.78 -1.07 8.57
N ILE A 14 10.59 0.00 9.34
CA ILE A 14 10.72 -0.06 10.80
C ILE A 14 9.59 -0.86 11.43
N ALA A 15 8.34 -0.66 10.99
CA ALA A 15 7.20 -1.42 11.50
C ALA A 15 7.34 -2.92 11.21
N LYS A 16 7.88 -3.28 10.03
CA LYS A 16 8.06 -4.67 9.59
C LYS A 16 9.11 -5.46 10.38
N ARG A 17 9.95 -4.81 11.18
CA ARG A 17 10.83 -5.49 12.16
C ARG A 17 10.05 -6.24 13.25
N ARG A 18 8.78 -5.85 13.49
CA ARG A 18 7.88 -6.50 14.45
C ARG A 18 6.52 -6.92 13.86
N CYS A 19 6.18 -6.42 12.67
CA CYS A 19 4.96 -6.77 11.97
C CYS A 19 5.29 -7.80 10.88
N SER A 20 4.62 -8.96 10.87
CA SER A 20 4.76 -9.96 9.79
C SER A 20 4.10 -9.50 8.49
N GLY A 21 3.14 -8.58 8.55
CA GLY A 21 2.31 -8.21 7.40
C GLY A 21 1.09 -9.12 7.19
N PHE A 22 0.90 -10.11 8.07
CA PHE A 22 -0.19 -11.09 8.01
C PHE A 22 -1.57 -10.45 7.84
N HIS A 23 -1.90 -9.41 8.63
CA HIS A 23 -3.21 -8.76 8.50
C HIS A 23 -3.40 -8.02 7.19
N CYS A 24 -2.34 -7.46 6.59
CA CYS A 24 -2.45 -6.85 5.26
C CYS A 24 -2.80 -7.91 4.21
N MET A 25 -2.09 -9.04 4.22
CA MET A 25 -2.35 -10.18 3.36
C MET A 25 -3.75 -10.76 3.59
N ASN A 26 -4.15 -10.98 4.84
CA ASN A 26 -5.48 -11.50 5.17
C ASN A 26 -6.59 -10.53 4.74
N SER A 27 -6.39 -9.22 4.89
CA SER A 27 -7.37 -8.22 4.43
C SER A 27 -7.50 -8.20 2.92
N PHE A 28 -6.39 -8.41 2.20
CA PHE A 28 -6.42 -8.62 0.77
C PHE A 28 -7.28 -9.84 0.43
N PHE A 29 -6.95 -11.04 0.94
CA PHE A 29 -7.67 -12.27 0.58
C PHE A 29 -9.15 -12.26 0.98
N THR A 30 -9.48 -11.67 2.13
CA THR A 30 -10.87 -11.56 2.60
C THR A 30 -11.63 -10.35 2.04
N ARG A 31 -10.97 -9.50 1.23
CA ARG A 31 -11.50 -8.22 0.69
C ARG A 31 -12.13 -7.35 1.78
N THR A 32 -11.36 -7.09 2.83
CA THR A 32 -11.76 -6.24 3.96
C THR A 32 -10.91 -4.98 4.04
N GLY A 33 -11.38 -3.99 4.83
CA GLY A 33 -10.69 -2.72 4.98
C GLY A 33 -10.63 -1.95 3.66
N ILE A 34 -9.44 -1.50 3.28
CA ILE A 34 -9.22 -0.72 2.04
C ILE A 34 -9.37 -1.59 0.77
N PHE A 35 -9.36 -2.92 0.90
CA PHE A 35 -9.47 -3.82 -0.24
C PHE A 35 -10.91 -4.20 -0.64
N LYS A 36 -11.93 -3.62 0.01
CA LYS A 36 -13.33 -4.01 -0.16
C LYS A 36 -13.89 -3.84 -1.58
N ASP A 37 -13.37 -2.85 -2.32
CA ASP A 37 -13.87 -2.45 -3.64
C ASP A 37 -13.11 -3.14 -4.79
N TYR A 38 -12.16 -4.02 -4.47
CA TYR A 38 -11.44 -4.82 -5.48
C TYR A 38 -12.21 -6.10 -5.83
N PRO A 39 -12.11 -6.57 -7.09
CA PRO A 39 -12.76 -7.80 -7.51
C PRO A 39 -12.26 -9.00 -6.69
N LYS A 40 -13.16 -9.95 -6.45
CA LYS A 40 -12.85 -11.25 -5.82
C LYS A 40 -12.30 -12.28 -6.80
N SER A 41 -11.95 -11.88 -8.03
CA SER A 41 -11.42 -12.79 -9.04
C SER A 41 -10.10 -13.43 -8.60
N GLU A 42 -9.88 -14.68 -9.02
CA GLU A 42 -8.64 -15.41 -8.78
C GLU A 42 -7.44 -14.83 -9.54
N GLU A 43 -7.70 -13.98 -10.54
CA GLU A 43 -6.66 -13.30 -11.33
C GLU A 43 -5.99 -12.16 -10.58
N LEU A 44 -6.58 -11.64 -9.49
CA LEU A 44 -6.00 -10.55 -8.73
C LEU A 44 -4.83 -11.05 -7.87
N ARG A 45 -3.63 -10.56 -8.19
CA ARG A 45 -2.38 -10.92 -7.52
C ARG A 45 -2.03 -9.92 -6.43
N PHE A 46 -1.27 -10.39 -5.44
CA PHE A 46 -0.80 -9.58 -4.31
C PHE A 46 0.70 -9.72 -4.13
N LEU A 47 1.37 -8.57 -4.05
CA LEU A 47 2.81 -8.47 -3.80
C LEU A 47 3.05 -7.43 -2.71
N THR A 48 4.07 -7.65 -1.88
CA THR A 48 4.42 -6.72 -0.80
C THR A 48 5.90 -6.35 -0.86
N PHE A 49 6.20 -5.08 -0.59
CA PHE A 49 7.55 -4.58 -0.46
C PHE A 49 7.72 -3.82 0.85
N GLN A 50 8.93 -3.77 1.38
CA GLN A 50 9.30 -2.80 2.39
C GLN A 50 9.82 -1.52 1.71
N CYS A 51 9.55 -0.35 2.28
CA CYS A 51 10.00 0.93 1.73
C CYS A 51 11.53 1.14 1.83
N GLY A 52 12.22 0.35 2.67
CA GLY A 52 13.66 0.48 2.95
C GLY A 52 14.03 1.66 3.86
N GLY A 53 13.05 2.32 4.49
CA GLY A 53 13.28 3.38 5.49
C GLY A 53 13.73 4.73 4.92
N CYS A 54 13.64 4.93 3.61
CA CYS A 54 14.09 6.14 2.91
C CYS A 54 12.93 6.82 2.17
N HIS A 55 13.20 8.00 1.59
CA HIS A 55 12.30 8.82 0.77
C HIS A 55 11.83 8.18 -0.55
N GLY A 56 12.00 6.87 -0.73
CA GLY A 56 11.55 6.12 -1.91
C GLY A 56 12.64 5.55 -2.82
N LYS A 57 13.92 5.63 -2.45
CA LYS A 57 15.01 4.99 -3.23
C LYS A 57 14.82 3.47 -3.35
N GLY A 58 14.48 2.79 -2.26
CA GLY A 58 14.21 1.35 -2.26
C GLY A 58 12.99 0.98 -3.12
N ILE A 59 11.93 1.78 -3.02
CA ILE A 59 10.72 1.64 -3.84
C ILE A 59 11.06 1.77 -5.33
N ASN A 60 11.85 2.78 -5.72
CA ASN A 60 12.26 2.99 -7.10
C ASN A 60 13.01 1.78 -7.66
N SER A 61 13.95 1.20 -6.90
CA SER A 61 14.69 0.01 -7.33
C SER A 61 13.78 -1.21 -7.50
N LEU A 62 12.91 -1.47 -6.52
CA LEU A 62 11.99 -2.62 -6.56
C LEU A 62 10.96 -2.48 -7.68
N LEU A 63 10.31 -1.32 -7.82
CA LEU A 63 9.39 -1.07 -8.92
C LEU A 63 10.10 -1.05 -10.28
N GLY A 64 11.36 -0.67 -10.34
CA GLY A 64 12.18 -0.76 -11.55
C GLY A 64 12.37 -2.22 -11.99
N ASN A 65 12.59 -3.12 -11.02
CA ASN A 65 12.62 -4.56 -11.29
C ASN A 65 11.24 -5.08 -11.73
N VAL A 66 10.16 -4.69 -11.05
CA VAL A 66 8.79 -5.04 -11.43
C VAL A 66 8.49 -4.61 -12.87
N ASN A 67 8.82 -3.38 -13.26
CA ASN A 67 8.62 -2.88 -14.62
C ASN A 67 9.31 -3.77 -15.67
N LYS A 68 10.55 -4.21 -15.40
CA LYS A 68 11.28 -5.11 -16.30
C LYS A 68 10.60 -6.46 -16.43
N LEU A 69 10.17 -7.04 -15.31
CA LEU A 69 9.49 -8.35 -15.29
C LEU A 69 8.13 -8.29 -15.98
N ILE A 70 7.32 -7.28 -15.68
CA ILE A 70 6.02 -7.09 -16.31
C ILE A 70 6.15 -6.92 -17.83
N ALA A 71 7.11 -6.11 -18.29
CA ALA A 71 7.36 -5.93 -19.72
C ALA A 71 7.85 -7.23 -20.41
N LYS A 72 8.66 -8.03 -19.71
CA LYS A 72 9.18 -9.30 -20.24
C LYS A 72 8.09 -10.36 -20.38
N GLU A 73 7.25 -10.52 -19.35
CA GLU A 73 6.22 -11.55 -19.32
C GLU A 73 4.96 -11.14 -20.11
N ASN A 74 4.77 -9.84 -20.35
CA ASN A 74 3.65 -9.26 -21.11
C ASN A 74 2.25 -9.70 -20.60
N LEU A 75 2.12 -9.84 -19.28
CA LEU A 75 0.90 -10.33 -18.62
C LEU A 75 0.00 -9.23 -18.05
N ILE A 76 0.59 -8.09 -17.67
CA ILE A 76 -0.06 -7.01 -16.91
C ILE A 76 0.46 -5.67 -17.47
N THR A 77 -0.35 -4.63 -17.52
CA THR A 77 0.10 -3.26 -17.84
C THR A 77 0.11 -2.38 -16.58
N LYS A 78 0.78 -1.23 -16.60
CA LYS A 78 0.93 -0.39 -15.39
C LYS A 78 -0.40 0.17 -14.87
N ASP A 79 -1.36 0.42 -15.76
CA ASP A 79 -2.73 0.83 -15.45
C ASP A 79 -3.56 -0.29 -14.80
N GLU A 80 -3.14 -1.55 -14.94
CA GLU A 80 -3.71 -2.72 -14.26
C GLU A 80 -3.04 -2.99 -12.90
N VAL A 81 -2.10 -2.13 -12.47
CA VAL A 81 -1.41 -2.24 -11.17
C VAL A 81 -1.91 -1.15 -10.23
N ALA A 82 -2.27 -1.54 -9.00
CA ALA A 82 -2.52 -0.61 -7.90
C ALA A 82 -1.37 -0.66 -6.88
N ILE A 83 -0.83 0.51 -6.55
CA ILE A 83 0.21 0.67 -5.53
C ILE A 83 -0.42 1.17 -4.23
N HIS A 84 -0.47 0.30 -3.23
CA HIS A 84 -0.93 0.65 -1.90
C HIS A 84 0.24 1.07 -1.01
N PHE A 85 0.09 2.15 -0.25
CA PHE A 85 0.86 2.38 0.96
C PHE A 85 0.15 1.71 2.13
N ALA A 86 0.74 0.69 2.75
CA ALA A 86 0.12 -0.01 3.86
C ALA A 86 -0.28 0.95 5.00
N SER A 87 -1.23 0.53 5.84
CA SER A 87 -1.71 1.36 6.95
C SER A 87 -0.61 1.83 7.91
N CYS A 88 0.48 1.07 8.05
CA CYS A 88 1.65 1.46 8.85
C CYS A 88 2.50 2.59 8.24
N VAL A 89 2.30 2.91 6.95
CA VAL A 89 2.91 4.03 6.25
C VAL A 89 1.92 5.19 6.15
N ALA A 90 0.67 4.88 5.81
CA ALA A 90 -0.33 5.89 5.46
C ALA A 90 -1.02 6.54 6.66
N PHE A 91 -1.20 5.84 7.77
CA PHE A 91 -2.07 6.31 8.86
C PHE A 91 -1.36 6.32 10.20
N ASP A 92 -1.85 7.18 11.09
CA ASP A 92 -1.46 7.15 12.50
C ASP A 92 -1.97 5.86 13.17
N ASN A 93 -1.09 5.20 13.92
CA ASN A 93 -1.33 3.90 14.53
C ASN A 93 -0.33 3.63 15.68
N HIS A 94 -0.45 2.46 16.31
CA HIS A 94 0.43 2.05 17.41
C HIS A 94 1.94 2.00 17.06
N HIS A 95 2.31 1.92 15.78
CA HIS A 95 3.70 1.93 15.35
C HIS A 95 4.30 3.33 15.27
N SER A 96 3.58 4.25 14.66
CA SER A 96 3.99 5.63 14.44
C SER A 96 2.82 6.42 13.85
N ASP A 97 2.97 7.75 13.85
CA ASP A 97 2.21 8.63 12.97
C ASP A 97 2.48 8.28 11.48
N ARG A 98 1.72 8.89 10.57
CA ARG A 98 1.89 8.81 9.12
C ARG A 98 3.33 9.09 8.71
N CYS A 99 3.82 8.33 7.73
CA CYS A 99 5.18 8.48 7.23
C CYS A 99 5.41 9.88 6.63
N PRO A 100 6.44 10.62 7.07
CA PRO A 100 6.72 11.96 6.56
C PRO A 100 7.12 11.96 5.08
N PHE A 101 7.58 10.82 4.55
CA PHE A 101 8.06 10.72 3.18
C PHE A 101 7.02 10.22 2.18
N ILE A 102 5.77 9.96 2.61
CA ILE A 102 4.75 9.36 1.74
C ILE A 102 4.53 10.16 0.46
N ASN A 103 4.51 11.49 0.53
CA ASN A 103 4.33 12.35 -0.62
C ASN A 103 5.53 12.31 -1.59
N ALA A 104 6.75 12.20 -1.07
CA ALA A 104 7.94 12.03 -1.91
C ALA A 104 7.91 10.66 -2.62
N MET A 105 7.52 9.60 -1.91
CA MET A 105 7.36 8.26 -2.46
C MET A 105 6.27 8.22 -3.55
N LYS A 106 5.12 8.88 -3.32
CA LYS A 106 4.06 9.05 -4.34
C LYS A 106 4.56 9.69 -5.62
N LYS A 107 5.33 10.78 -5.52
CA LYS A 107 5.92 11.46 -6.69
C LYS A 107 6.84 10.55 -7.49
N ILE A 108 7.65 9.73 -6.81
CA ILE A 108 8.52 8.74 -7.47
C ILE A 108 7.68 7.70 -8.21
N ILE A 109 6.66 7.13 -7.55
CA ILE A 109 5.77 6.11 -8.15
C ILE A 109 5.04 6.68 -9.38
N ASN A 110 4.51 7.89 -9.29
CA ASN A 110 3.90 8.58 -10.44
C ASN A 110 4.89 8.77 -11.60
N LYS A 111 6.13 9.21 -11.32
CA LYS A 111 7.18 9.37 -12.35
C LYS A 111 7.53 8.03 -13.04
N MET A 112 7.31 6.90 -12.38
CA MET A 112 7.49 5.57 -12.96
C MET A 112 6.30 5.12 -13.82
N GLY A 113 5.22 5.90 -13.89
CA GLY A 113 4.03 5.65 -14.71
C GLY A 113 2.96 4.80 -14.03
N TYR A 114 2.94 4.71 -12.71
CA TYR A 114 1.84 4.09 -11.96
C TYR A 114 0.88 5.17 -11.48
N GLU A 115 -0.39 5.07 -11.87
CA GLU A 115 -1.41 6.09 -11.58
C GLU A 115 -2.33 5.69 -10.41
N ASN A 116 -2.61 4.40 -10.25
CA ASN A 116 -3.50 3.89 -9.21
C ASN A 116 -2.78 3.79 -7.85
N ILE A 117 -2.59 4.93 -7.18
CA ILE A 117 -2.00 4.97 -5.85
C ILE A 117 -3.07 5.06 -4.76
N VAL A 118 -3.07 4.10 -3.84
CA VAL A 118 -4.04 3.99 -2.74
C VAL A 118 -3.33 4.08 -1.40
N GLU A 119 -3.98 4.71 -0.43
CA GLU A 119 -3.49 4.76 0.95
C GLU A 119 -4.26 3.80 1.85
N GLY A 120 -3.49 3.01 2.59
CA GLY A 120 -3.97 2.03 3.53
C GLY A 120 -4.03 0.61 2.98
N SER A 121 -4.20 -0.32 3.93
CA SER A 121 -4.40 -1.74 3.67
C SER A 121 -5.38 -2.32 4.70
N TYR A 122 -4.87 -2.93 5.75
CA TYR A 122 -5.64 -3.41 6.89
C TYR A 122 -6.06 -2.26 7.80
N LEU A 123 -7.34 -2.18 8.15
CA LEU A 123 -7.86 -1.26 9.15
C LEU A 123 -8.09 -2.00 10.47
N SER A 124 -7.21 -1.78 11.45
CA SER A 124 -7.33 -2.35 12.80
C SER A 124 -8.49 -1.70 13.55
N LYS A 125 -9.38 -2.52 14.14
CA LYS A 125 -10.48 -2.04 15.00
C LYS A 125 -9.99 -1.07 16.08
N THR A 126 -8.88 -1.40 16.73
CA THR A 126 -8.28 -0.56 17.78
C THR A 126 -7.78 0.78 17.25
N ALA A 127 -7.11 0.78 16.09
CA ALA A 127 -6.60 2.02 15.49
C ALA A 127 -7.74 2.89 14.97
N THR A 128 -8.78 2.29 14.38
CA THR A 128 -10.00 2.99 13.95
C THR A 128 -10.68 3.67 15.12
N ARG A 129 -10.98 2.93 16.21
CA ARG A 129 -11.57 3.49 17.42
C ARG A 129 -10.75 4.65 17.99
N ARG A 130 -9.42 4.51 18.06
CA ARG A 130 -8.54 5.59 18.55
C ARG A 130 -8.54 6.84 17.65
N ARG A 131 -8.83 6.71 16.35
CA ARG A 131 -9.02 7.88 15.47
C ARG A 131 -10.36 8.56 15.70
N GLU A 132 -11.42 7.77 15.86
CA GLU A 132 -12.76 8.27 16.21
C GLU A 132 -12.76 9.02 17.55
N GLU A 133 -11.95 8.55 18.51
CA GLU A 133 -11.73 9.20 19.82
C GLU A 133 -10.78 10.42 19.74
N GLY A 134 -10.20 10.73 18.57
CA GLY A 134 -9.25 11.83 18.40
C GLY A 134 -7.85 11.59 18.99
N VAL A 135 -7.58 10.39 19.51
CA VAL A 135 -6.26 10.00 20.05
C VAL A 135 -5.23 9.85 18.93
N TYR A 136 -5.65 9.33 17.78
CA TYR A 136 -4.85 9.24 16.57
C TYR A 136 -5.40 10.17 15.49
N LYS A 137 -4.50 10.72 14.68
CA LYS A 137 -4.90 11.57 13.55
C LYS A 137 -5.62 10.75 12.48
N ASP A 138 -6.78 11.23 12.04
CA ASP A 138 -7.53 10.61 10.96
C ASP A 138 -7.15 11.16 9.57
N TYR A 139 -6.07 10.61 9.02
CA TYR A 139 -5.67 10.94 7.65
C TYR A 139 -6.59 10.35 6.57
N ILE A 140 -7.55 9.48 6.92
CA ILE A 140 -8.54 9.00 5.95
C ILE A 140 -9.59 10.10 5.72
N ALA A 141 -10.02 10.78 6.78
CA ALA A 141 -10.93 11.90 6.70
C ALA A 141 -10.28 13.16 6.09
N LEU A 142 -9.00 13.43 6.41
CA LEU A 142 -8.29 14.63 5.96
C LEU A 142 -7.91 14.64 4.46
N ASN A 143 -7.95 13.49 3.80
CA ASN A 143 -7.59 13.33 2.38
C ASN A 143 -8.81 13.14 1.46
N LYS A 144 -10.04 13.27 1.98
CA LYS A 144 -11.27 13.36 1.20
C LYS A 144 -11.58 14.80 0.86
#